data_AF-A0A4S5A690-F1
#
_entry.id   AF-A0A4S5A690-F1
#
_cell.length_a   1.000
_cell.length_b   1.000
_cell.length_c   1.000
_cell.angle_alpha   90.00
_cell.angle_beta   90.00
_cell.angle_gamma   90.00
#
_symmetry.space_group_name_H-M   'P 1'
#
loop_
_entity.id
_entity.type
_entity.pdbx_description
1 polymer ?
#
loop_
_entity_poly.entity_id
_entity_poly.type
_entity_poly.pdbx_seq_one_letter_code
_entity_poly.pdbx_strand_id
1 'polypeptide(L)'
;MENALAPWRTTLAAAAVIAATNLVVLAVGHLAGADMRVAQTAGSTATEVGVGSVLLMSAVPAILGGLTLWLAARHGVRAWRAVGWLGLALGVLTIPMPFTVQASTGTSLTLASMHVVAGLVWLTAVHRAAVRQHDRSVVKVFHHA
;
A
#
# COMPACT_ATOMS: atom_id res chain seq x y z
N MET A 1 -21.34 15.77 -5.10
CA MET A 1 -20.87 14.71 -4.18
C MET A 1 -19.95 13.68 -4.83
N GLU A 2 -20.03 13.40 -6.14
CA GLU A 2 -19.16 12.40 -6.80
C GLU A 2 -17.64 12.58 -6.62
N ASN A 3 -17.15 13.81 -6.50
CA ASN A 3 -15.71 14.08 -6.28
C ASN A 3 -15.20 13.61 -4.91
N ALA A 4 -16.07 13.50 -3.90
CA ALA A 4 -15.69 13.10 -2.55
C ALA A 4 -15.47 11.58 -2.42
N LEU A 5 -16.04 10.78 -3.33
CA LEU A 5 -15.90 9.33 -3.34
C LEU A 5 -14.68 8.84 -4.11
N ALA A 6 -14.09 9.69 -4.96
CA ALA A 6 -12.94 9.31 -5.79
C ALA A 6 -11.70 8.88 -4.96
N PRO A 7 -11.32 9.57 -3.86
CA PRO A 7 -10.24 9.13 -2.98
C PRO A 7 -10.53 7.75 -2.37
N TRP A 8 -11.75 7.53 -1.88
CA TRP A 8 -12.13 6.26 -1.25
C TRP A 8 -12.20 5.10 -2.23
N ARG A 9 -12.74 5.31 -3.43
CA ARG A 9 -12.73 4.29 -4.49
C ARG A 9 -11.31 3.91 -4.89
N THR A 10 -10.42 4.89 -5.03
CA THR A 10 -9.00 4.65 -5.33
C THR A 10 -8.33 3.89 -4.21
N THR A 11 -8.60 4.27 -2.95
CA THR A 11 -8.06 3.63 -1.75
C THR A 11 -8.50 2.18 -1.65
N LEU A 12 -9.80 1.90 -1.78
CA LEU A 12 -10.33 0.54 -1.68
C LEU A 12 -9.80 -0.35 -2.81
N ALA A 13 -9.73 0.17 -4.03
CA ALA A 13 -9.14 -0.57 -5.15
C ALA A 13 -7.65 -0.86 -4.91
N ALA A 14 -6.87 0.13 -4.46
CA ALA A 14 -5.46 -0.07 -4.13
C ALA A 14 -5.29 -1.06 -2.98
N ALA A 15 -6.05 -0.94 -1.91
CA ALA A 15 -6.02 -1.84 -0.76
C ALA A 15 -6.29 -3.30 -1.17
N ALA A 16 -7.29 -3.53 -2.01
CA ALA A 16 -7.62 -4.86 -2.53
C ALA A 16 -6.48 -5.45 -3.36
N VAL A 17 -5.87 -4.65 -4.25
CA VAL A 17 -4.75 -5.11 -5.09
C VAL A 17 -3.49 -5.36 -4.25
N ILE A 18 -3.18 -4.49 -3.28
CA ILE A 18 -2.06 -4.67 -2.35
C ILE A 18 -2.24 -5.97 -1.57
N ALA A 19 -3.41 -6.16 -0.96
CA ALA A 19 -3.73 -7.36 -0.19
C ALA A 19 -3.61 -8.62 -1.04
N ALA A 20 -4.22 -8.64 -2.23
CA ALA A 20 -4.15 -9.78 -3.13
C ALA A 20 -2.70 -10.10 -3.54
N THR A 21 -1.92 -9.09 -3.91
CA THR A 21 -0.53 -9.29 -4.34
C THR A 21 0.36 -9.72 -3.19
N ASN A 22 0.17 -9.17 -1.98
CA ASN A 22 0.90 -9.60 -0.80
C ASN A 22 0.56 -11.05 -0.41
N LEU A 23 -0.69 -11.50 -0.58
CA LEU A 23 -1.04 -12.91 -0.38
C LEU A 23 -0.35 -13.84 -1.39
N VAL A 24 -0.19 -13.40 -2.65
CA VAL A 24 0.63 -14.13 -3.63
C VAL A 24 2.08 -14.20 -3.18
N VAL A 25 2.66 -13.09 -2.71
CA VAL A 25 4.04 -13.06 -2.17
C VAL A 25 4.18 -13.98 -0.95
N LEU A 26 3.20 -14.01 -0.05
CA LEU A 26 3.16 -14.92 1.10
C LEU A 26 3.19 -16.39 0.63
N ALA A 27 2.32 -16.75 -0.32
CA ALA A 27 2.26 -18.09 -0.86
C ALA A 27 3.59 -18.51 -1.53
N VAL A 28 4.20 -17.61 -2.32
CA VAL A 28 5.51 -17.86 -2.92
C VAL A 28 6.59 -18.06 -1.86
N GLY A 29 6.60 -17.25 -0.79
CA GLY A 29 7.56 -17.42 0.30
C GLY A 29 7.40 -18.76 1.02
N HIS A 30 6.17 -19.21 1.29
CA HIS A 30 5.93 -20.55 1.84
C HIS A 30 6.41 -21.66 0.90
N LEU A 31 6.13 -21.55 -0.40
CA LEU A 31 6.60 -22.51 -1.40
C LEU A 31 8.13 -22.53 -1.53
N ALA A 32 8.78 -21.40 -1.26
CA ALA A 32 10.24 -21.28 -1.21
C ALA A 32 10.85 -21.76 0.13
N GLY A 33 10.04 -22.28 1.06
CA GLY A 33 10.49 -22.86 2.33
C GLY A 33 10.69 -21.85 3.47
N ALA A 34 10.23 -20.61 3.33
CA ALA A 34 10.25 -19.67 4.44
C ALA A 34 9.20 -20.05 5.51
N ASP A 35 9.63 -20.04 6.78
CA ASP A 35 8.83 -20.47 7.94
C ASP A 35 7.68 -19.51 8.28
N MET A 36 7.71 -18.28 7.76
CA MET A 36 6.78 -17.19 8.07
C MET A 36 6.57 -16.97 9.56
N ARG A 37 7.63 -17.08 10.36
CA ARG A 37 7.62 -16.80 11.79
C ARG A 37 8.50 -15.62 12.14
N VAL A 38 7.99 -14.75 13.01
CA VAL A 38 8.67 -13.54 13.44
C VAL A 38 8.58 -13.41 14.96
N ALA A 39 9.72 -13.21 15.62
CA ALA A 39 9.81 -12.79 17.02
C ALA A 39 10.30 -11.33 17.06
N GLN A 40 9.59 -10.47 17.80
CA GLN A 40 9.89 -9.03 17.85
C GLN A 40 11.20 -8.74 18.59
N THR A 41 11.49 -9.51 19.63
CA THR A 41 12.71 -9.40 20.44
C THR A 41 13.26 -10.78 20.78
N ALA A 42 14.54 -10.82 21.17
CA ALA A 42 15.17 -12.05 21.65
C ALA A 42 14.42 -12.64 22.84
N GLY A 43 14.04 -13.91 22.74
CA GLY A 43 13.27 -14.61 23.78
C GLY A 43 11.76 -14.37 23.76
N SER A 44 11.25 -13.55 22.83
CA SER A 44 9.79 -13.42 22.63
C SER A 44 9.21 -14.61 21.87
N THR A 45 7.94 -14.92 22.12
CA THR A 45 7.22 -15.96 21.39
C THR A 45 7.10 -15.59 19.91
N ALA A 46 7.60 -16.46 19.04
CA ALA A 46 7.48 -16.26 17.60
C ALA A 46 5.99 -16.30 17.18
N THR A 47 5.57 -15.26 16.47
CA THR A 47 4.23 -15.15 15.91
C THR A 47 4.27 -15.58 14.44
N GLU A 48 3.25 -16.31 14.01
CA GLU A 48 3.08 -16.69 12.62
C GLU A 48 2.53 -15.53 11.77
N VAL A 49 3.16 -15.30 10.63
CA VAL A 49 2.70 -14.37 9.60
C VAL A 49 1.78 -15.12 8.65
N GLY A 50 0.53 -15.29 9.05
CA GLY A 50 -0.51 -15.91 8.23
C GLY A 50 -1.29 -14.93 7.35
N VAL A 51 -2.26 -15.47 6.62
CA VAL A 51 -3.18 -14.71 5.76
C VAL A 51 -3.84 -13.54 6.51
N GLY A 52 -4.31 -13.79 7.73
CA GLY A 52 -5.01 -12.79 8.54
C GLY A 52 -4.14 -11.58 8.90
N SER A 53 -2.87 -11.81 9.27
CA SER A 53 -1.94 -10.72 9.61
C SER A 53 -1.53 -9.95 8.36
N VAL A 54 -1.32 -10.61 7.21
CA VAL A 54 -1.03 -9.94 5.94
C VAL A 54 -2.19 -9.06 5.48
N LEU A 55 -3.44 -9.55 5.57
CA LEU A 55 -4.63 -8.76 5.24
C LEU A 55 -4.75 -7.53 6.13
N LEU A 56 -4.64 -7.71 7.45
CA LEU A 56 -4.74 -6.62 8.41
C LEU A 56 -3.65 -5.58 8.21
N MET A 57 -2.39 -6.04 8.10
CA MET A 57 -1.22 -5.17 7.93
C MET A 57 -1.13 -4.53 6.54
N SER A 58 -1.85 -5.05 5.55
CA SER A 58 -2.02 -4.37 4.25
C SER A 58 -3.14 -3.32 4.29
N ALA A 59 -4.22 -3.60 5.04
CA ALA A 59 -5.37 -2.70 5.13
C ALA A 59 -5.05 -1.42 5.91
N VAL A 60 -4.34 -1.52 7.05
CA VAL A 60 -4.05 -0.36 7.91
C VAL A 60 -3.28 0.74 7.18
N PRO A 61 -2.13 0.48 6.52
CA PRO A 61 -1.40 1.50 5.77
C PRO A 61 -2.22 2.04 4.59
N ALA A 62 -3.01 1.20 3.93
CA ALA A 62 -3.86 1.64 2.82
C ALA A 62 -4.96 2.61 3.29
N ILE A 63 -5.57 2.37 4.45
CA ILE A 63 -6.57 3.27 5.05
C ILE A 63 -5.92 4.60 5.43
N LEU A 64 -4.74 4.57 6.06
CA LEU A 64 -3.98 5.79 6.38
C LEU A 64 -3.60 6.56 5.10
N GLY A 65 -3.12 5.86 4.08
CA GLY A 65 -2.90 6.43 2.75
C GLY A 65 -4.17 7.04 2.16
N GLY A 66 -5.31 6.38 2.31
CA GLY A 66 -6.60 6.89 1.83
C GLY A 66 -7.06 8.13 2.56
N LEU A 67 -6.84 8.20 3.87
CA LEU A 67 -7.11 9.40 4.67
C LEU A 67 -6.26 10.58 4.21
N THR A 68 -4.95 10.36 4.00
CA THR A 68 -4.07 11.40 3.47
C THR A 68 -4.46 11.82 2.06
N LEU A 69 -4.85 10.89 1.20
CA LEU A 69 -5.35 11.17 -0.14
C LEU A 69 -6.66 11.97 -0.13
N TRP A 70 -7.58 11.62 0.78
CA TRP A 70 -8.84 12.33 0.96
C TRP A 70 -8.60 13.78 1.42
N LEU A 71 -7.69 14.00 2.37
CA LEU A 71 -7.29 15.35 2.78
C LEU A 71 -6.61 16.12 1.64
N ALA A 72 -5.79 15.46 0.84
CA ALA A 72 -5.15 16.04 -0.34
C ALA A 72 -6.13 16.32 -1.49
N ALA A 73 -7.32 15.72 -1.48
CA ALA A 73 -8.24 15.74 -2.61
C ALA A 73 -8.69 17.14 -3.04
N ARG A 74 -8.73 18.07 -2.08
CA ARG A 74 -9.12 19.48 -2.28
C ARG A 74 -8.01 20.35 -2.88
N HIS A 75 -6.78 19.87 -2.96
CA HIS A 75 -5.61 20.66 -3.37
C HIS A 75 -5.15 20.37 -4.81
N GLY A 76 -5.96 19.64 -5.59
CA GLY A 76 -5.72 19.37 -7.01
C GLY A 76 -4.72 18.24 -7.30
N VAL A 77 -4.44 18.03 -8.58
CA VAL A 77 -3.72 16.86 -9.11
C VAL A 77 -2.29 16.73 -8.57
N ARG A 78 -1.60 17.85 -8.33
CA ARG A 78 -0.25 17.85 -7.77
C ARG A 78 -0.21 17.25 -6.37
N ALA A 79 -1.22 17.54 -5.54
CA ALA A 79 -1.31 17.00 -4.19
C ALA A 79 -1.54 15.48 -4.20
N TRP A 80 -2.34 14.96 -5.13
CA TRP A 80 -2.52 13.50 -5.30
C TRP A 80 -1.21 12.82 -5.66
N ARG A 81 -0.45 13.36 -6.61
CA ARG A 81 0.86 12.81 -6.99
C ARG A 81 1.84 12.82 -5.82
N ALA A 82 1.85 13.89 -5.02
CA ALA A 82 2.67 13.96 -3.81
C ALA A 82 2.30 12.84 -2.80
N VAL A 83 1.01 12.55 -2.60
CA VAL A 83 0.58 11.43 -1.75
C VAL A 83 0.99 10.07 -2.33
N GLY A 84 0.96 9.91 -3.66
CA GLY A 84 1.48 8.71 -4.32
C GLY A 84 2.96 8.48 -4.01
N TRP A 85 3.79 9.51 -4.18
CA TRP A 85 5.21 9.47 -3.87
C TRP A 85 5.49 9.25 -2.38
N LEU A 86 4.72 9.90 -1.50
CA LEU A 86 4.82 9.70 -0.06
C LEU A 86 4.60 8.23 0.31
N GLY A 87 3.57 7.59 -0.25
CA GLY A 87 3.31 6.18 0.00
C GLY A 87 4.44 5.26 -0.50
N LEU A 88 5.04 5.55 -1.67
CA LEU A 88 6.22 4.82 -2.12
C LEU A 88 7.41 5.03 -1.19
N ALA A 89 7.68 6.28 -0.78
CA ALA A 89 8.78 6.61 0.12
C ALA A 89 8.64 5.88 1.45
N LEU A 90 7.44 5.82 2.03
CA LEU A 90 7.16 5.05 3.23
C LEU A 90 7.35 3.54 3.01
N GLY A 91 6.88 3.01 1.88
CA GLY A 91 7.11 1.62 1.50
C GLY A 91 8.60 1.26 1.42
N VAL A 92 9.41 2.14 0.83
CA VAL A 92 10.88 1.95 0.75
C VAL A 92 11.54 2.10 2.12
N LEU A 93 11.15 3.11 2.90
CA LEU A 93 11.72 3.39 4.21
C LEU A 93 11.46 2.28 5.22
N THR A 94 10.40 1.48 5.02
CA THR A 94 10.01 0.38 5.90
C THR A 94 10.63 -0.96 5.50
N ILE A 95 11.30 -1.07 4.36
CA ILE A 95 12.02 -2.29 3.91
C ILE A 95 13.05 -2.80 4.94
N PRO A 96 13.79 -1.96 5.69
CA PRO A 96 14.72 -2.44 6.69
C PRO A 96 14.05 -3.11 7.91
N MET A 97 12.79 -2.80 8.21
CA MET A 97 12.10 -3.28 9.43
C MET A 97 12.03 -4.82 9.54
N PRO A 98 11.71 -5.58 8.47
CA PRO A 98 11.81 -7.05 8.48
C PRO A 98 13.17 -7.63 8.84
N PHE A 99 14.25 -6.85 8.78
CA PHE A 99 15.61 -7.29 9.15
C PHE A 99 15.99 -6.90 10.59
N THR A 100 15.16 -6.11 11.27
CA THR A 100 15.39 -5.75 12.69
C THR A 100 14.72 -6.73 13.66
N VAL A 101 13.84 -7.59 13.15
CA VAL A 101 13.13 -8.63 13.91
C VAL A 101 13.82 -9.98 13.76
N GLN A 102 13.57 -10.90 14.69
CA GLN A 102 14.09 -12.27 14.60
C GLN A 102 13.22 -13.10 13.66
N ALA A 103 13.74 -13.38 12.47
CA ALA A 103 13.11 -14.22 11.46
C ALA A 103 14.19 -14.91 10.62
N SER A 104 13.83 -15.98 9.90
CA SER A 104 14.73 -16.55 8.90
C SER A 104 14.94 -15.58 7.73
N THR A 105 16.07 -15.69 7.04
CA THR A 105 16.38 -14.85 5.88
C THR A 105 15.29 -14.88 4.82
N GLY A 106 14.69 -16.05 4.57
CA GLY A 106 13.58 -16.21 3.64
C GLY A 106 12.32 -15.43 4.07
N THR A 107 11.98 -15.48 5.36
CA THR A 107 10.86 -14.71 5.92
C THR A 107 11.12 -13.21 5.82
N SER A 108 12.32 -12.73 6.20
CA SER A 108 12.67 -11.30 6.10
C SER A 108 12.62 -10.79 4.66
N LEU A 109 13.14 -11.55 3.69
CA LEU A 109 13.08 -11.19 2.27
C LEU A 109 11.64 -11.16 1.73
N THR A 110 10.82 -12.13 2.15
CA THR A 110 9.40 -12.17 1.75
C THR A 110 8.65 -10.95 2.27
N LEU A 111 8.82 -10.64 3.56
CA LEU A 111 8.20 -9.47 4.19
C LEU A 111 8.71 -8.15 3.56
N ALA A 112 10.01 -8.03 3.30
CA ALA A 112 10.58 -6.87 2.61
C ALA A 112 9.95 -6.67 1.22
N SER A 113 9.76 -7.77 0.47
CA SER A 113 9.13 -7.74 -0.85
C SER A 113 7.69 -7.22 -0.81
N MET A 114 6.92 -7.57 0.23
CA MET A 114 5.55 -7.05 0.43
C MET A 114 5.52 -5.52 0.59
N HIS A 115 6.52 -4.93 1.24
CA HIS A 115 6.60 -3.46 1.40
C HIS A 115 6.87 -2.76 0.06
N VAL A 116 7.75 -3.32 -0.75
CA VAL A 116 8.04 -2.83 -2.11
C VAL A 116 6.76 -2.88 -2.97
N VAL A 117 6.09 -4.03 -2.98
CA VAL A 117 4.84 -4.23 -3.73
C VAL A 117 3.77 -3.24 -3.28
N ALA A 118 3.56 -3.08 -1.97
CA ALA A 118 2.59 -2.15 -1.44
C ALA A 118 2.85 -0.70 -1.88
N GLY A 119 4.10 -0.24 -1.79
CA GLY A 119 4.50 1.10 -2.23
C GLY A 119 4.28 1.33 -3.73
N LEU A 120 4.65 0.35 -4.57
CA LEU A 120 4.49 0.44 -6.03
C LEU A 120 3.02 0.42 -6.46
N VAL A 121 2.21 -0.47 -5.88
CA VAL A 121 0.77 -0.54 -6.17
C VAL A 121 0.08 0.76 -5.73
N TRP A 122 0.43 1.31 -4.56
CA TRP A 122 -0.10 2.58 -4.10
C TRP A 122 0.22 3.73 -5.07
N LEU A 123 1.50 3.91 -5.41
CA LEU A 123 1.95 4.97 -6.31
C LEU A 123 1.22 4.90 -7.65
N THR A 124 1.17 3.72 -8.26
CA THR A 124 0.53 3.51 -9.56
C THR A 124 -0.98 3.76 -9.51
N ALA A 125 -1.68 3.28 -8.48
CA ALA A 125 -3.10 3.52 -8.31
C ALA A 125 -3.42 5.01 -8.16
N VAL A 126 -2.69 5.71 -7.28
CA VAL A 126 -2.90 7.15 -7.01
C VAL A 126 -2.55 8.01 -8.22
N HIS A 127 -1.44 7.73 -8.92
CA HIS A 127 -1.07 8.49 -10.13
C HIS A 127 -2.10 8.32 -11.24
N ARG A 128 -2.61 7.10 -11.46
CA ARG A 128 -3.66 6.86 -12.45
C ARG A 128 -4.96 7.58 -12.09
N ALA A 129 -5.33 7.61 -10.81
CA ALA A 129 -6.50 8.34 -10.35
C ALA A 129 -6.34 9.86 -10.51
N ALA A 130 -5.15 10.40 -10.23
CA ALA A 130 -4.83 11.81 -10.39
C ALA A 130 -4.98 12.28 -11.85
N VAL A 131 -4.53 11.48 -12.82
CA VAL A 131 -4.72 11.77 -14.26
C VAL A 131 -6.21 11.80 -14.62
N ARG A 132 -6.99 10.79 -14.20
CA ARG A 132 -8.45 10.76 -14.46
C ARG A 132 -9.18 11.96 -13.86
N GLN A 133 -8.73 12.48 -12.73
CA GLN A 133 -9.32 13.67 -12.11
C GLN A 133 -9.01 14.94 -12.91
N HIS A 134 -7.80 15.05 -13.45
CA HIS A 134 -7.40 16.15 -14.33
C HIS A 134 -8.32 16.23 -15.56
N ASP A 135 -8.47 15.13 -16.30
CA ASP A 135 -9.25 15.09 -17.54
C ASP A 135 -10.72 15.48 -17.31
N ARG A 136 -11.31 15.02 -16.20
CA ARG A 136 -12.68 15.38 -15.80
C ARG A 136 -12.84 16.86 -15.47
N SER A 137 -11.80 17.51 -14.93
CA SER A 137 -11.85 18.93 -14.63
C SER A 137 -11.81 19.78 -15.90
N VAL A 138 -11.06 19.36 -16.91
CA VAL A 138 -10.95 20.03 -18.21
C VAL A 138 -12.28 19.97 -18.98
N VAL A 139 -12.91 18.79 -19.07
CA VAL A 139 -14.19 18.62 -19.78
C VAL A 139 -15.32 19.48 -19.18
N LYS A 140 -15.35 19.65 -17.85
CA LYS A 140 -16.35 20.50 -17.19
C LYS A 140 -16.23 21.98 -17.56
N VAL A 141 -15.01 22.48 -17.79
CA VAL A 141 -14.80 23.89 -18.18
C VAL A 141 -15.39 24.15 -19.57
N PHE A 142 -15.24 23.22 -20.50
CA PHE A 142 -15.73 23.38 -21.88
C PHE A 142 -17.25 23.28 -22.03
N HIS A 143 -17.96 22.63 -21.11
CA HIS A 143 -19.43 22.57 -21.14
C HIS A 143 -20.13 23.76 -20.48
N HIS A 144 -19.37 24.66 -19.86
CA HIS A 144 -19.89 25.87 -19.21
C HIS A 144 -19.43 27.18 -19.87
N ALA A 145 -18.71 27.08 -20.99
CA ALA A 145 -18.33 28.18 -21.88
C ALA A 145 -19.26 28.20 -23.10
#